data_AF-A0A0G0QQQ7-F1
#
_entry.id   AF-A0A0G0QQQ7-F1
#
_cell.length_a   1.000
_cell.length_b   1.000
_cell.length_c   1.000
_cell.angle_alpha   90.00
_cell.angle_beta   90.00
_cell.angle_gamma   90.00
#
_symmetry.space_group_name_H-M   'P 1'
#
loop_
_entity.id
_entity.type
_entity.pdbx_description
1 polymer ?
#
loop_
_entity_poly.entity_id
_entity_poly.type
_entity_poly.pdbx_seq_one_letter_code
_entity_poly.pdbx_strand_id
1 'polypeptide(L)'
;MFAKDYLETLKARGKKSHVYKQFQDIGLQLAQILGDAKHKALYIKLAKQHDESILMSIAKDTADRKGITNKGAYFMKVLHERYPLPKAPKEMKARTKKVSPIKKEVNLE
;
A
#
# COMPACT_ATOMS: atom_id res chain seq x y z
N MET A 1 30.10 18.37 15.23
CA MET A 1 29.74 16.95 15.34
C MET A 1 28.27 16.64 14.99
N PHE A 2 27.32 17.57 15.17
CA PHE A 2 25.88 17.32 14.97
C PHE A 2 25.41 17.00 13.54
N ALA A 3 26.00 17.62 12.51
CA ALA A 3 25.51 17.44 11.13
C ALA A 3 25.74 16.02 10.57
N LYS A 4 26.84 15.38 10.95
CA LYS A 4 27.20 14.04 10.46
C LYS A 4 26.30 12.96 11.08
N ASP A 5 26.01 13.09 12.37
CA ASP A 5 25.12 12.19 13.12
C ASP A 5 23.65 12.30 12.67
N TYR A 6 23.19 13.53 12.37
CA TYR A 6 21.87 13.77 11.81
C TYR A 6 21.68 13.11 10.42
N LEU A 7 22.66 13.24 9.53
CA LEU A 7 22.62 12.62 8.20
C LEU A 7 22.59 11.08 8.28
N GLU A 8 23.39 10.48 9.17
CA GLU A 8 23.36 9.03 9.38
C GLU A 8 22.02 8.55 9.95
N THR A 9 21.42 9.32 10.87
CA THR A 9 20.07 9.04 11.39
C THR A 9 19.01 9.09 10.29
N LEU A 10 19.08 10.08 9.38
CA LEU A 10 18.16 10.16 8.24
C LEU A 10 18.32 8.98 7.28
N LYS A 11 19.56 8.57 6.96
CA LYS A 11 19.84 7.40 6.13
C LYS A 11 19.29 6.12 6.76
N ALA A 12 19.46 5.92 8.06
CA ALA A 12 18.92 4.77 8.78
C ALA A 12 17.39 4.73 8.74
N ARG A 13 16.73 5.89 8.92
CA ARG A 13 15.26 6.01 8.81
C ARG A 13 14.74 5.72 7.40
N GLY A 14 15.44 6.22 6.37
CA GLY A 14 15.11 5.94 4.97
C GLY A 14 15.14 4.45 4.61
N LYS A 15 16.04 3.68 5.24
CA LYS A 15 16.10 2.21 5.08
C LYS A 15 14.94 1.49 5.79
N LYS A 16 14.36 2.09 6.84
CA LYS A 16 13.27 1.50 7.63
C LYS A 16 11.89 1.74 7.00
N SER A 17 11.70 2.87 6.30
CA SER A 17 10.47 3.14 5.58
C SER A 17 10.46 2.42 4.24
N HIS A 18 9.43 1.59 3.99
CA HIS A 18 9.21 0.91 2.72
C HIS A 18 8.17 1.61 1.84
N VAL A 19 7.89 2.88 2.13
CA VAL A 19 6.96 3.73 1.38
C VAL A 19 7.76 4.57 0.38
N TYR A 20 7.69 4.19 -0.89
CA TYR A 20 8.43 4.83 -2.00
C TYR A 20 7.51 5.51 -3.00
N LYS A 21 6.20 5.23 -2.94
CA LYS A 21 5.20 5.70 -3.90
C LYS A 21 3.97 6.19 -3.17
N GLN A 22 3.32 7.20 -3.74
CA GLN A 22 2.13 7.85 -3.18
C GLN A 22 1.00 6.83 -2.89
N PHE A 23 0.71 5.89 -3.80
CA PHE A 23 -0.31 4.86 -3.56
C PHE A 23 0.00 3.94 -2.37
N GLN A 24 1.27 3.76 -1.98
CA GLN A 24 1.63 2.98 -0.79
C GLN A 24 1.28 3.75 0.47
N ASP A 25 1.56 5.06 0.47
CA ASP A 25 1.24 5.94 1.58
C ASP A 25 -0.28 6.04 1.76
N ILE A 26 -1.01 6.32 0.68
CA ILE A 26 -2.49 6.36 0.69
C ILE A 26 -3.06 5.05 1.23
N GLY A 27 -2.58 3.89 0.75
CA GLY A 27 -3.06 2.60 1.23
C GLY A 27 -2.83 2.36 2.73
N LEU A 28 -1.71 2.87 3.28
CA LEU A 28 -1.43 2.81 4.71
C LEU A 28 -2.33 3.78 5.50
N GLN A 29 -2.54 4.99 5.00
CA GLN A 29 -3.46 5.96 5.61
C GLN A 29 -4.89 5.42 5.66
N LEU A 30 -5.39 4.81 4.59
CA LEU A 30 -6.71 4.17 4.54
C LEU A 30 -6.83 3.08 5.62
N ALA A 31 -5.82 2.21 5.73
CA ALA A 31 -5.80 1.17 6.74
C ALA A 31 -5.85 1.74 8.17
N GLN A 32 -5.18 2.88 8.40
CA GLN A 32 -5.18 3.54 9.69
C GLN A 32 -6.54 4.21 10.01
N ILE A 33 -7.12 4.94 9.05
CA ILE A 33 -8.43 5.60 9.18
C ILE A 33 -9.53 4.58 9.48
N LEU A 34 -9.51 3.44 8.79
CA LEU A 34 -10.50 2.38 8.94
C LEU A 34 -10.22 1.45 10.14
N GLY A 35 -9.08 1.60 10.82
CA GLY A 35 -8.67 0.71 11.91
C GLY A 35 -8.38 -0.72 11.44
N ASP A 36 -8.02 -0.90 10.17
CA ASP A 36 -7.88 -2.18 9.49
C ASP A 36 -6.47 -2.40 8.93
N ALA A 37 -5.47 -2.34 9.81
CA ALA A 37 -4.07 -2.53 9.46
C ALA A 37 -3.78 -3.92 8.85
N LYS A 38 -4.61 -4.94 9.15
CA LYS A 38 -4.47 -6.31 8.63
C LYS A 38 -4.62 -6.36 7.11
N HIS A 39 -5.47 -5.51 6.53
CA HIS A 39 -5.72 -5.47 5.10
C HIS A 39 -5.00 -4.33 4.36
N LYS A 40 -3.92 -3.75 4.93
CA LYS A 40 -3.13 -2.68 4.28
C LYS A 40 -2.74 -2.96 2.82
N ALA A 41 -2.41 -4.22 2.49
CA ALA A 41 -2.04 -4.60 1.13
C ALA A 41 -3.21 -4.45 0.13
N LEU A 42 -4.44 -4.70 0.58
CA LEU A 42 -5.66 -4.49 -0.21
C LEU A 42 -5.86 -3.00 -0.47
N TYR A 43 -5.76 -2.16 0.55
CA TYR A 43 -5.90 -0.70 0.40
C TYR A 43 -4.82 -0.10 -0.52
N ILE A 44 -3.58 -0.57 -0.43
CA ILE A 44 -2.51 -0.18 -1.36
C ILE A 44 -2.85 -0.58 -2.80
N LYS A 45 -3.50 -1.74 -3.00
CA LYS A 45 -3.95 -2.15 -4.33
C LYS A 45 -5.06 -1.24 -4.85
N LEU A 46 -6.04 -0.88 -4.01
CA LEU A 46 -7.11 0.03 -4.38
C LEU A 46 -6.59 1.42 -4.76
N ALA A 47 -5.60 1.93 -4.03
CA ALA A 47 -4.95 3.21 -4.34
C ALA A 47 -4.18 3.21 -5.68
N LYS A 48 -3.93 2.04 -6.29
CA LYS A 48 -3.40 1.95 -7.67
C LYS A 48 -4.50 2.00 -8.72
N GLN A 49 -5.74 1.72 -8.34
CA GLN A 49 -6.86 1.47 -9.26
C GLN A 49 -7.90 2.60 -9.23
N HIS A 50 -7.98 3.33 -8.11
CA HIS A 50 -8.91 4.43 -7.90
C HIS A 50 -8.18 5.73 -7.63
N ASP A 51 -8.88 6.84 -7.86
CA ASP A 51 -8.41 8.16 -7.49
C ASP A 51 -8.32 8.31 -5.96
N GLU A 52 -7.26 8.98 -5.51
CA GLU A 52 -6.98 9.22 -4.10
C GLU A 52 -8.12 9.96 -3.40
N SER A 53 -8.68 10.99 -4.04
CA SER A 53 -9.70 11.85 -3.45
C SER A 53 -10.97 11.06 -3.12
N ILE A 54 -11.34 10.12 -4.00
CA ILE A 54 -12.48 9.22 -3.83
C ILE A 54 -12.26 8.31 -2.62
N LEU A 55 -11.10 7.62 -2.56
CA LEU A 55 -10.79 6.69 -1.49
C LEU A 55 -10.75 7.41 -0.13
N MET A 56 -10.09 8.56 -0.07
CA MET A 56 -9.93 9.33 1.16
C MET A 56 -11.26 9.90 1.64
N SER A 57 -12.11 10.37 0.73
CA SER A 57 -13.45 10.87 1.05
C SER A 57 -14.32 9.78 1.68
N ILE A 58 -14.39 8.60 1.05
CA ILE A 58 -15.19 7.47 1.56
C ILE A 58 -14.65 6.94 2.89
N ALA A 59 -13.32 6.89 3.05
CA ALA A 59 -12.71 6.42 4.28
C ALA A 59 -13.02 7.35 5.46
N LYS A 60 -12.95 8.67 5.27
CA LYS A 60 -13.33 9.66 6.28
C LYS A 60 -14.80 9.57 6.65
N ASP A 61 -15.70 9.54 5.67
CA ASP A 61 -17.14 9.35 5.91
C ASP A 61 -17.42 8.04 6.68
N THR A 62 -16.74 6.96 6.32
CA THR A 62 -16.86 5.68 7.03
C THR A 62 -16.32 5.75 8.46
N ALA A 63 -15.24 6.51 8.69
CA ALA A 63 -14.64 6.66 10.01
C ALA A 63 -15.52 7.46 10.97
N ASP A 64 -16.22 8.48 10.46
CA ASP A 64 -17.07 9.39 11.25
C ASP A 64 -18.44 8.79 11.60
N ARG A 65 -18.91 7.81 10.82
CA ARG A 65 -20.19 7.12 11.08
C ARG A 65 -20.14 6.29 12.37
N LYS A 66 -21.08 6.59 13.27
CA LYS A 66 -21.31 5.84 14.51
C LYS A 66 -22.13 4.58 14.22
N GLY A 67 -21.87 3.50 14.95
CA GLY A 67 -22.61 2.23 14.83
C GLY A 67 -22.08 1.24 13.79
N ILE A 68 -20.96 1.54 13.12
CA ILE A 68 -20.30 0.59 12.21
C ILE A 68 -19.27 -0.22 12.98
N THR A 69 -19.53 -1.51 13.18
CA THR A 69 -18.59 -2.43 13.86
C THR A 69 -17.35 -2.74 13.01
N ASN A 70 -17.54 -2.94 11.70
CA ASN A 70 -16.44 -3.22 10.77
C ASN A 70 -16.35 -2.14 9.68
N LYS A 71 -15.53 -1.12 9.96
CA LYS A 71 -15.31 0.01 9.05
C LYS A 71 -14.66 -0.41 7.73
N GLY A 72 -13.73 -1.36 7.76
CA GLY A 72 -13.09 -1.87 6.54
C GLY A 72 -14.09 -2.52 5.58
N ALA A 73 -14.95 -3.42 6.10
CA ALA A 73 -15.99 -4.06 5.29
C ALA A 73 -17.03 -3.06 4.76
N TYR A 74 -17.42 -2.09 5.58
CA TYR A 74 -18.35 -1.04 5.17
C TYR A 74 -17.76 -0.17 4.06
N PHE A 75 -16.51 0.26 4.21
CA PHE A 75 -15.77 0.99 3.19
C PHE A 75 -15.76 0.23 1.86
N MET A 76 -15.46 -1.07 1.88
CA MET A 76 -15.45 -1.89 0.66
C MET A 76 -16.82 -1.94 -0.01
N LYS A 77 -17.89 -2.06 0.78
CA LYS A 77 -19.27 -2.06 0.25
C LYS A 77 -19.58 -0.74 -0.44
N VAL A 78 -19.34 0.40 0.22
CA VAL A 78 -19.61 1.73 -0.33
C VAL A 78 -18.77 2.02 -1.58
N LEU A 79 -17.49 1.64 -1.55
CA LEU A 79 -16.59 1.80 -2.69
C LEU A 79 -17.10 1.00 -3.90
N HIS A 80 -17.47 -0.26 -3.71
CA HIS A 80 -17.97 -1.12 -4.78
C HIS A 80 -19.31 -0.63 -5.36
N GLU A 81 -20.20 -0.12 -4.52
CA GLU A 81 -21.51 0.41 -4.95
C GLU A 81 -21.39 1.70 -5.77
N ARG A 82 -20.50 2.63 -5.36
CA ARG A 82 -20.40 3.96 -5.97
C ARG A 82 -19.36 4.07 -7.07
N TYR A 83 -18.27 3.32 -6.93
CA TYR A 83 -17.11 3.37 -7.82
C TYR A 83 -16.66 1.95 -8.15
N PRO A 84 -17.47 1.20 -8.91
CA PRO A 84 -17.09 -0.15 -9.33
C PRO A 84 -15.75 -0.10 -10.06
N LEU A 85 -14.90 -1.09 -9.78
CA LEU A 85 -13.62 -1.22 -10.46
C LEU A 85 -13.85 -1.20 -11.98
N PRO A 86 -13.07 -0.42 -12.75
CA PRO A 86 -13.10 -0.56 -14.19
C PRO A 86 -12.79 -2.03 -14.53
N LYS A 87 -13.63 -2.65 -15.38
CA LYS A 87 -13.38 -4.01 -15.87
C LYS A 87 -11.94 -4.05 -16.39
N ALA A 88 -11.11 -4.91 -15.81
CA ALA A 88 -9.68 -4.89 -16.07
C ALA A 88 -9.40 -4.90 -17.59
N PRO A 89 -8.50 -4.05 -18.13
CA PRO A 89 -7.95 -4.32 -19.44
C PRO A 89 -7.25 -5.68 -19.38
N LYS A 90 -7.44 -6.51 -20.42
CA LYS A 90 -7.02 -7.92 -20.51
C LYS A 90 -5.49 -8.17 -20.43
N GLU A 91 -4.69 -7.21 -20.00
CA GLU A 91 -3.23 -7.29 -20.01
C GLU A 91 -2.59 -6.84 -18.68
N MET A 92 -2.59 -7.74 -17.70
CA MET A 92 -1.43 -7.89 -16.82
C MET A 92 -0.94 -9.33 -16.98
N LYS A 93 -0.32 -9.61 -18.13
CA LYS A 93 0.41 -10.86 -18.33
C LYS A 93 1.52 -10.96 -17.28
N ALA A 94 1.64 -12.17 -16.75
CA ALA A 94 2.54 -12.59 -15.70
C ALA A 94 3.92 -11.89 -15.73
N ARG A 95 4.30 -11.22 -14.64
CA ARG A 95 5.71 -11.11 -14.28
C ARG A 95 6.15 -12.50 -13.83
N THR A 96 6.56 -13.33 -14.77
CA THR A 96 7.36 -14.52 -14.50
C THR A 96 8.60 -14.09 -13.74
N LYS A 97 8.71 -14.52 -12.47
CA LYS A 97 9.96 -14.42 -11.72
C LYS A 97 11.00 -15.30 -12.42
N LYS A 98 11.83 -14.73 -13.30
CA LYS A 98 13.12 -15.34 -13.62
C LYS A 98 14.02 -15.13 -12.39
N VAL A 99 14.02 -16.10 -11.48
CA VAL A 99 15.09 -16.22 -10.49
C VAL A 99 16.27 -16.83 -11.26
N SER A 100 17.28 -16.03 -11.56
CA SER A 100 18.54 -16.51 -12.13
C SER A 100 19.25 -17.41 -11.11
N PRO A 101 19.74 -18.60 -11.48
CA PRO A 101 20.55 -19.42 -10.57
C PRO A 101 21.91 -18.75 -10.39
N ILE A 102 22.24 -18.44 -9.13
CA ILE A 102 23.59 -18.07 -8.70
C ILE A 102 24.47 -19.30 -8.96
N LYS A 103 25.34 -19.25 -9.96
CA LYS A 103 26.40 -20.26 -10.14
C LYS A 103 27.38 -20.10 -8.98
N LYS A 104 27.40 -21.09 -8.09
CA LYS A 104 28.53 -21.35 -7.19
C LYS A 104 29.53 -22.19 -7.98
N GLU A 105 30.66 -21.61 -8.36
CA GLU A 105 31.89 -22.37 -8.60
C GLU A 105 33.03 -21.61 -7.92
N VAL A 106 33.41 -22.10 -6.75
CA VAL A 106 34.72 -21.84 -6.15
C VAL A 106 35.49 -23.12 -6.41
N ASN A 107 36.41 -23.10 -7.38
CA ASN A 107 37.46 -24.10 -7.46
C ASN A 107 38.76 -23.46 -6.97
N LEU A 108 39.31 -24.11 -5.95
CA LEU A 108 40.60 -23.84 -5.33
C LEU A 108 41.61 -24.71 -6.08
N GLU A 109 42.60 -24.09 -6.71
CA GLU A 109 43.90 -24.70 -7.01
C GLU A 109 44.98 -23.72 -6.55
#